data_AF-A0A4R4TRC2-F1
#
_entry.id   AF-A0A4R4TRC2-F1
#
_cell.length_a   1.000
_cell.length_b   1.000
_cell.length_c   1.000
_cell.angle_alpha   90.00
_cell.angle_beta   90.00
_cell.angle_gamma   90.00
#
_symmetry.space_group_name_H-M   'P 1'
#
loop_
_entity.id
_entity.type
_entity.pdbx_description
1 polymer ?
#
loop_
_entity_poly.entity_id
_entity_poly.type
_entity_poly.pdbx_seq_one_letter_code
_entity_poly.pdbx_strand_id
1 'polypeptide(L)'
;MDAGRVWRLYHRGELVGEIDEQSRDFPWTYGRFRPLSGFEPLRPLFEAWNDALDGDDDEAMERVYDDIRAALTMTRPDGHQVAEFLLTIEGDEAGFRWLDEPFEDG
;
A
#
# COMPACT_ATOMS: atom_id res chain seq x y z
N MET A 1 18.28 2.26 17.00
CA MET A 1 16.86 1.97 17.30
C MET A 1 16.07 2.99 16.51
N ASP A 2 16.02 2.81 15.19
CA ASP A 2 15.38 3.75 14.27
C ASP A 2 13.87 3.49 14.27
N ALA A 3 13.23 3.76 15.41
CA ALA A 3 11.81 3.52 15.63
C ALA A 3 10.89 4.52 14.89
N GLY A 4 11.34 5.10 13.77
CA GLY A 4 10.72 6.30 13.20
C GLY A 4 10.22 6.19 11.75
N ARG A 5 10.33 5.03 11.08
CA ARG A 5 9.97 4.92 9.64
C ARG A 5 9.12 3.71 9.29
N VAL A 6 8.37 3.20 10.27
CA VAL A 6 7.46 2.07 10.03
C VAL A 6 6.08 2.61 9.67
N TRP A 7 5.66 2.34 8.46
CA TRP A 7 4.30 2.57 7.98
C TRP A 7 3.44 1.37 8.34
N ARG A 8 2.15 1.61 8.58
CA ARG A 8 1.22 0.55 9.00
C ARG A 8 0.02 0.50 8.08
N LEU A 9 -0.36 -0.72 7.73
CA LEU A 9 -1.54 -1.03 6.93
C LEU A 9 -2.60 -1.66 7.83
N TYR A 10 -3.83 -1.17 7.70
CA TYR A 10 -4.97 -1.67 8.44
C TYR A 10 -6.05 -2.16 7.49
N HIS A 11 -6.68 -3.28 7.83
CA HIS A 11 -7.89 -3.78 7.18
C HIS A 11 -9.00 -3.81 8.21
N ARG A 12 -10.11 -3.10 7.96
CA ARG A 12 -11.25 -3.03 8.89
C ARG A 12 -10.85 -2.65 10.34
N GLY A 13 -9.79 -1.86 10.49
CA GLY A 13 -9.24 -1.44 11.78
C GLY A 13 -8.23 -2.38 12.42
N GLU A 14 -7.95 -3.54 11.82
CA GLU A 14 -6.94 -4.49 12.29
C GLU A 14 -5.62 -4.28 11.55
N LEU A 15 -4.50 -4.30 12.27
CA LEU A 15 -3.17 -4.18 11.67
C LEU A 15 -2.87 -5.43 10.84
N VAL A 16 -2.72 -5.25 9.53
CA VAL A 16 -2.47 -6.36 8.58
C VAL A 16 -1.05 -6.38 8.04
N GLY A 17 -0.32 -5.29 8.12
CA GLY A 17 1.07 -5.26 7.66
C GLY A 17 1.81 -4.02 8.09
N GLU A 18 3.13 -4.12 8.06
CA GLU A 18 4.04 -3.02 8.34
C GLU A 18 5.01 -2.85 7.17
N ILE A 19 5.36 -1.61 6.82
CA ILE A 19 6.38 -1.32 5.81
C ILE A 19 7.51 -0.56 6.50
N ASP A 20 8.69 -1.18 6.52
CA ASP A 20 9.92 -0.56 7.01
C ASP A 20 10.52 0.26 5.87
N GLU A 21 10.31 1.57 5.88
CA GLU A 21 10.84 2.46 4.84
C GLU A 21 12.37 2.41 4.84
N GLN A 22 12.93 2.10 3.67
CA GLN A 22 14.38 2.06 3.45
C GLN A 22 14.87 3.25 2.62
N SER A 23 14.08 3.68 1.65
CA SER A 23 14.44 4.78 0.74
C SER A 23 13.21 5.55 0.26
N ARG A 24 13.40 6.82 -0.08
CA ARG A 24 12.39 7.67 -0.74
C ARG A 24 12.99 8.24 -2.01
N ASP A 25 12.32 8.00 -3.13
CA ASP A 25 12.65 8.54 -4.44
C ASP A 25 11.39 9.26 -4.97
N PHE A 26 11.23 10.53 -4.59
CA PHE A 26 9.99 11.28 -4.81
C PHE A 26 9.51 11.17 -6.27
N PRO A 27 8.25 10.76 -6.52
CA PRO A 27 7.12 10.66 -5.58
C PRO A 27 6.96 9.32 -4.84
N TRP A 28 7.86 8.36 -5.06
CA TRP A 28 7.78 7.01 -4.52
C TRP A 28 8.57 6.84 -3.22
N THR A 29 8.10 5.92 -2.38
CA THR A 29 8.77 5.45 -1.18
C THR A 29 8.92 3.94 -1.28
N TYR A 30 10.10 3.43 -0.97
CA TYR A 30 10.42 2.02 -1.03
C TYR A 30 10.81 1.51 0.34
N GLY A 31 10.33 0.33 0.67
CA GLY A 31 10.53 -0.27 1.97
C GLY A 31 10.36 -1.77 1.95
N ARG A 32 10.67 -2.38 3.09
CA ARG A 32 10.48 -3.81 3.29
C ARG A 32 9.10 -4.07 3.88
N PHE A 33 8.28 -4.81 3.16
CA PHE A 33 6.96 -5.21 3.62
C PHE A 33 7.03 -6.40 4.57
N ARG A 34 6.33 -6.28 5.70
CA ARG A 34 6.16 -7.34 6.69
C ARG A 34 4.67 -7.66 6.80
N PRO A 35 4.17 -8.68 6.08
CA PRO A 35 2.79 -9.11 6.21
C PRO A 35 2.54 -9.69 7.60
N LEU A 36 1.37 -9.40 8.17
CA LEU A 36 0.83 -10.06 9.35
C LEU A 36 -0.30 -11.01 8.94
N SER A 37 -0.83 -11.79 9.88
CA SER A 37 -1.86 -12.80 9.60
C SER A 37 -3.12 -12.23 8.92
N GLY A 38 -3.44 -10.95 9.14
CA GLY A 38 -4.56 -10.28 8.49
C GLY A 38 -4.34 -9.92 7.01
N PHE A 39 -3.11 -10.06 6.49
CA PHE A 39 -2.79 -9.81 5.09
C PHE A 39 -3.12 -10.98 4.17
N GLU A 40 -3.18 -12.21 4.68
CA GLU A 40 -3.49 -13.40 3.86
C GLU A 40 -4.74 -13.25 2.96
N PRO A 41 -5.89 -12.72 3.44
CA PRO A 41 -7.05 -12.52 2.58
C PRO A 41 -6.88 -11.40 1.53
N LEU A 42 -5.90 -10.50 1.72
CA LEU A 42 -5.63 -9.38 0.81
C LEU A 42 -4.56 -9.70 -0.24
N ARG A 43 -3.74 -10.72 0.01
CA ARG A 43 -2.69 -11.17 -0.91
C ARG A 43 -3.19 -11.37 -2.36
N PRO A 44 -4.37 -11.96 -2.62
CA PRO A 44 -4.90 -12.09 -3.98
C PRO A 44 -5.17 -10.76 -4.68
N LEU A 45 -5.46 -9.67 -3.95
CA LEU A 45 -5.65 -8.35 -4.55
C LEU A 45 -4.34 -7.82 -5.13
N PHE A 46 -3.23 -8.00 -4.41
CA PHE A 46 -1.91 -7.60 -4.90
C PHE A 46 -1.42 -8.50 -6.04
N GLU A 47 -1.76 -9.79 -6.01
CA GLU A 47 -1.51 -10.68 -7.14
C GLU A 47 -2.30 -10.24 -8.39
N ALA A 48 -3.56 -9.84 -8.23
CA ALA A 48 -4.37 -9.29 -9.33
C ALA A 48 -3.84 -7.95 -9.86
N TRP A 49 -3.30 -7.09 -8.99
CA TRP A 49 -2.65 -5.84 -9.40
C TRP A 49 -1.42 -6.12 -10.27
N ASN A 50 -0.59 -7.08 -9.86
CA ASN A 50 0.60 -7.47 -10.64
C ASN A 50 0.20 -8.12 -11.97
N ASP A 51 -0.84 -8.96 -12.00
CA ASP A 51 -1.36 -9.55 -13.24
C ASP A 51 -1.90 -8.47 -14.21
N ALA A 52 -2.60 -7.47 -13.68
CA ALA A 52 -3.09 -6.33 -14.47
C ALA A 52 -1.96 -5.47 -15.04
N LEU A 53 -0.89 -5.25 -14.26
CA LEU A 53 0.32 -4.57 -14.73
C LEU A 53 1.03 -5.36 -15.84
N ASP A 54 1.18 -6.67 -15.68
CA ASP A 54 1.79 -7.54 -16.68
C ASP A 54 0.95 -7.61 -17.97
N GLY A 55 -0.37 -7.50 -17.85
CA GLY A 55 -1.34 -7.46 -18.95
C GLY A 55 -1.47 -6.11 -19.66
N ASP A 56 -0.92 -5.02 -19.10
CA ASP A 56 -1.17 -3.63 -19.54
C ASP A 56 -2.69 -3.29 -19.55
N ASP A 57 -3.45 -3.90 -18.63
CA ASP A 57 -4.91 -3.79 -18.54
C ASP A 57 -5.31 -2.64 -17.62
N ASP A 58 -5.37 -1.41 -18.17
CA ASP A 58 -5.71 -0.18 -17.42
C ASP A 58 -7.01 -0.29 -16.60
N GLU A 59 -8.07 -0.89 -17.16
CA GLU A 59 -9.34 -1.09 -16.45
C GLU A 59 -9.22 -2.06 -15.27
N ALA A 60 -8.36 -3.07 -15.37
CA ALA A 60 -8.14 -4.00 -14.28
C ALA A 60 -7.28 -3.35 -13.18
N MET A 61 -6.27 -2.57 -13.57
CA MET A 61 -5.47 -1.79 -12.63
C MET A 61 -6.35 -0.84 -11.80
N GLU A 62 -7.21 -0.06 -12.45
CA GLU A 62 -8.12 0.87 -11.78
C GLU A 62 -9.03 0.15 -10.77
N ARG A 63 -9.68 -0.95 -11.18
CA ARG A 63 -10.55 -1.72 -10.29
C ARG A 63 -9.83 -2.29 -9.08
N VAL A 64 -8.66 -2.89 -9.30
CA VAL A 64 -7.88 -3.47 -8.20
C VAL A 64 -7.35 -2.38 -7.26
N TYR A 65 -6.97 -1.23 -7.81
CA TYR A 65 -6.60 -0.06 -7.01
C TYR A 65 -7.74 0.42 -6.11
N ASP A 66 -8.95 0.55 -6.66
CA ASP A 66 -10.14 0.91 -5.88
C ASP A 66 -10.46 -0.13 -4.80
N ASP A 67 -10.34 -1.42 -5.12
CA ASP A 67 -10.54 -2.51 -4.14
C ASP A 67 -9.50 -2.45 -3.01
N ILE A 68 -8.23 -2.19 -3.33
CA ILE A 68 -7.17 -2.01 -2.32
C ILE A 68 -7.49 -0.78 -1.46
N ARG A 69 -7.82 0.36 -2.06
CA ARG A 69 -8.16 1.61 -1.34
C ARG A 69 -9.40 1.43 -0.45
N ALA A 70 -10.41 0.69 -0.89
CA ALA A 70 -11.61 0.42 -0.12
C ALA A 70 -11.36 -0.57 1.03
N ALA A 71 -10.43 -1.52 0.84
CA ALA A 71 -10.12 -2.54 1.83
C ALA A 71 -9.09 -2.08 2.87
N LEU A 72 -8.15 -1.21 2.49
CA LEU A 72 -6.98 -0.87 3.29
C LEU A 72 -6.92 0.60 3.65
N THR A 73 -6.46 0.88 4.86
CA THR A 73 -6.00 2.22 5.26
C THR A 73 -4.52 2.19 5.62
N MET A 74 -3.82 3.28 5.33
CA MET A 74 -2.40 3.42 5.62
C MET A 74 -2.19 4.55 6.63
N THR A 75 -1.32 4.32 7.61
CA THR A 75 -0.89 5.36 8.56
C THR A 75 0.61 5.60 8.44
N ARG A 76 0.98 6.88 8.49
CA ARG A 76 2.34 7.37 8.57
C ARG A 76 3.05 6.87 9.85
N PRO A 77 4.39 6.88 9.87
CA PRO A 77 5.15 6.58 11.09
C PRO A 77 4.79 7.47 12.28
N ASP A 78 4.39 8.71 12.01
CA ASP A 78 3.90 9.68 13.00
C ASP A 78 2.49 9.36 13.55
N GLY A 79 1.82 8.31 13.02
CA GLY A 79 0.47 7.89 13.42
C GLY A 79 -0.68 8.57 12.67
N HIS A 80 -0.39 9.52 11.79
CA HIS A 80 -1.40 10.18 10.97
C HIS A 80 -1.89 9.27 9.84
N GLN A 81 -3.20 9.19 9.65
CA GLN A 81 -3.79 8.46 8.53
C GLN A 81 -3.54 9.21 7.21
N VAL A 82 -3.18 8.46 6.18
CA VAL A 82 -3.01 8.94 4.81
C VAL A 82 -4.39 9.08 4.15
N ALA A 83 -4.64 10.19 3.47
CA ALA A 83 -5.89 10.40 2.73
C ALA A 83 -5.96 9.45 1.53
N GLU A 84 -4.86 9.35 0.79
CA GLU A 84 -4.77 8.46 -0.36
C GLU A 84 -3.36 7.92 -0.58
N PHE A 85 -3.29 6.67 -1.03
CA PHE A 85 -2.03 6.02 -1.35
C PHE A 85 -2.20 5.03 -2.49
N LEU A 86 -1.11 4.82 -3.21
CA LEU A 86 -0.95 3.71 -4.11
C LEU A 86 0.18 2.84 -3.58
N LEU A 87 -0.10 1.55 -3.44
CA LEU A 87 0.78 0.57 -2.82
C LEU A 87 0.92 -0.62 -3.77
N THR A 88 2.16 -0.97 -4.07
CA THR A 88 2.56 -2.17 -4.79
C THR A 88 3.38 -3.04 -3.87
N ILE A 89 3.18 -4.36 -3.94
CA ILE A 89 3.91 -5.34 -3.15
C ILE A 89 4.40 -6.44 -4.09
N GLU A 90 5.72 -6.61 -4.15
CA GLU A 90 6.40 -7.67 -4.89
C GLU A 90 7.23 -8.48 -3.90
N GLY A 91 6.72 -9.67 -3.53
CA GLY A 91 7.35 -10.49 -2.51
C GLY A 91 7.39 -9.81 -1.14
N ASP A 92 8.58 -9.41 -0.69
CA ASP A 92 8.80 -8.66 0.55
C ASP A 92 9.20 -7.20 0.33
N GLU A 93 9.15 -6.72 -0.91
CA GLU A 93 9.40 -5.33 -1.28
C GLU A 93 8.07 -4.58 -1.44
N ALA A 94 7.96 -3.41 -0.83
CA ALA A 94 6.83 -2.51 -1.00
C ALA A 94 7.28 -1.20 -1.64
N GLY A 95 6.60 -0.83 -2.72
CA GLY A 95 6.66 0.49 -3.32
C GLY A 95 5.35 1.21 -3.06
N PHE A 96 5.39 2.42 -2.51
CA PHE A 96 4.17 3.18 -2.31
C PHE A 96 4.39 4.68 -2.50
N ARG A 97 3.33 5.33 -2.98
CA ARG A 97 3.20 6.79 -2.96
C ARG A 97 1.97 7.15 -2.14
N TRP A 98 2.01 8.30 -1.51
CA TRP A 98 0.92 8.77 -0.67
C TRP A 98 0.69 10.26 -0.88
N LEU A 99 -0.52 10.71 -0.63
CA LEU A 99 -0.94 12.09 -0.64
C LEU A 99 -1.62 12.46 0.68
N ASP A 100 -1.39 13.70 1.11
CA ASP A 100 -2.05 14.28 2.29
C ASP A 100 -3.50 14.70 1.96
N GLU A 101 -3.79 14.90 0.67
CA GLU A 101 -5.10 15.20 0.10
C GLU A 101 -5.54 14.02 -0.79
N PRO A 102 -6.85 13.69 -0.90
CA PRO A 102 -7.30 12.70 -1.87
C PRO A 102 -6.99 13.19 -3.30
N PHE A 103 -6.69 12.27 -4.22
CA PHE A 103 -6.74 12.50 -5.66
C PHE A 103 -8.08 13.14 -5.97
N GLU A 104 -8.04 14.27 -6.68
CA GLU A 104 -9.26 14.88 -7.19
C GLU A 104 -9.94 13.85 -8.10
N ASP A 105 -11.15 13.44 -7.72
CA ASP A 105 -12.05 12.63 -8.56
C ASP A 105 -12.30 13.45 -9.84
N GLY A 106 -11.69 13.04 -10.95
CA GLY A 106 -11.68 13.75 -12.23
C GLY A 106 -12.56 13.09 -13.28
#